data_AF-A0A098RXH3-F1
#
_entry.id   AF-A0A098RXH3-F1
#
_cell.length_a   1.000
_cell.length_b   1.000
_cell.length_c   1.000
_cell.angle_alpha   90.00
_cell.angle_beta   90.00
_cell.angle_gamma   90.00
#
_symmetry.space_group_name_H-M   'P 1'
#
loop_
_entity.id
_entity.type
_entity.pdbx_description
1 polymer ?
#
loop_
_entity_poly.entity_id
_entity_poly.type
_entity_poly.pdbx_seq_one_letter_code
_entity_poly.pdbx_strand_id
1 'polypeptide(L)'
;MVRTMFHTQENRDEELIEPIICLRDDAWLGEAYYFWYDEFDAHRWGKTSKKKTGRYEIYSANIECDNVLDTVFNEEHYLFWLKQIEKVATKIVKQTGEKPTLKEINDYFKDRATWDEVDGIMFQDLPSNFNFLLVKPIEYRNNKKRAFIYRKRIQLAVYNLEIVDNFVLLTIENC
;
A
#
# COMPACT_ATOMS: atom_id res chain seq x y z
N MET A 1 -10.23 -9.82 -13.19
CA MET A 1 -9.35 -10.79 -12.49
C MET A 1 -9.55 -10.57 -11.00
N VAL A 2 -10.12 -11.55 -10.30
CA VAL A 2 -10.35 -11.44 -8.85
C VAL A 2 -9.13 -11.91 -8.05
N ARG A 3 -8.77 -11.17 -7.00
CA ARG A 3 -7.69 -11.53 -6.06
C ARG A 3 -8.15 -11.44 -4.61
N THR A 4 -7.79 -12.41 -3.78
CA THR A 4 -7.99 -12.29 -2.32
C THR A 4 -6.88 -11.43 -1.73
N MET A 5 -7.24 -10.36 -1.02
CA MET A 5 -6.33 -9.41 -0.39
C MET A 5 -6.78 -9.08 1.04
N PHE A 6 -5.91 -8.44 1.82
CA PHE A 6 -6.06 -8.37 3.28
C PHE A 6 -6.05 -6.94 3.83
N HIS A 7 -7.10 -6.53 4.54
CA HIS A 7 -7.15 -5.27 5.25
C HIS A 7 -6.74 -5.47 6.71
N THR A 8 -5.90 -4.60 7.25
CA THR A 8 -5.41 -4.70 8.63
C THR A 8 -5.82 -3.49 9.45
N GLN A 9 -6.46 -3.72 10.60
CA GLN A 9 -7.02 -2.66 11.42
C GLN A 9 -6.74 -2.89 12.92
N GLU A 10 -6.71 -1.80 13.71
CA GLU A 10 -6.66 -1.93 15.18
C GLU A 10 -7.96 -2.59 15.65
N ASN A 11 -7.87 -3.48 16.63
CA ASN A 11 -9.05 -4.18 17.13
C ASN A 11 -10.14 -3.20 17.60
N ARG A 12 -11.39 -3.51 17.27
CA ARG A 12 -12.58 -2.71 17.56
C ARG A 12 -13.57 -3.50 18.40
N ASP A 13 -14.51 -2.78 19.01
CA ASP A 13 -15.61 -3.37 19.77
C ASP A 13 -16.64 -4.03 18.84
N GLU A 14 -16.84 -3.46 17.65
CA GLU A 14 -17.75 -3.96 16.62
C GLU A 14 -16.96 -4.38 15.37
N GLU A 15 -17.32 -5.52 14.80
CA GLU A 15 -16.75 -6.03 13.55
C GLU A 15 -17.06 -5.08 12.39
N LEU A 16 -16.06 -4.87 11.53
CA LEU A 16 -16.23 -4.04 10.35
C LEU A 16 -16.96 -4.80 9.25
N ILE A 17 -17.98 -4.14 8.69
CA ILE A 17 -18.70 -4.61 7.50
C ILE A 17 -18.05 -4.13 6.20
N GLU A 18 -17.15 -3.15 6.27
CA GLU A 18 -16.43 -2.56 5.14
C GLU A 18 -15.02 -2.09 5.57
N PRO A 19 -14.04 -1.98 4.65
CA PRO A 19 -12.72 -1.48 4.98
C PRO A 19 -12.75 -0.01 5.40
N ILE A 20 -11.75 0.43 6.17
CA ILE A 20 -11.63 1.82 6.61
C ILE A 20 -10.66 2.59 5.74
N ILE A 21 -11.09 3.77 5.30
CA ILE A 21 -10.26 4.69 4.53
C ILE A 21 -9.08 5.20 5.37
N CYS A 22 -7.89 5.16 4.79
CA CYS A 22 -6.70 5.80 5.36
C CYS A 22 -6.69 7.27 4.96
N LEU A 23 -6.58 8.18 5.93
CA LEU A 23 -6.52 9.64 5.70
C LEU A 23 -5.18 10.26 6.07
N ARG A 24 -4.11 9.45 6.11
CA ARG A 24 -2.79 9.91 6.56
C ARG A 24 -2.04 10.59 5.43
N ASP A 25 -1.42 11.72 5.74
CA ASP A 25 -0.57 12.48 4.80
C ASP A 25 0.68 11.71 4.33
N ASP A 26 1.14 10.75 5.13
CA ASP A 26 2.29 9.90 4.83
C ASP A 26 1.92 8.55 4.17
N ALA A 27 0.65 8.38 3.76
CA ALA A 27 0.21 7.22 3.01
C ALA A 27 0.80 7.23 1.58
N TRP A 28 1.22 6.06 1.10
CA TRP A 28 1.96 5.92 -0.16
C TRP A 28 1.26 6.50 -1.38
N LEU A 29 -0.07 6.38 -1.43
CA LEU A 29 -0.89 6.74 -2.58
C LEU A 29 -2.08 7.62 -2.15
N GLY A 30 -1.88 8.39 -1.07
CA GLY A 30 -2.87 9.30 -0.52
C GLY A 30 -4.02 8.59 0.18
N GLU A 31 -5.18 9.24 0.15
CA GLU A 31 -6.41 8.76 0.79
C GLU A 31 -7.01 7.61 -0.01
N ALA A 32 -7.08 6.42 0.61
CA ALA A 32 -7.56 5.20 -0.04
C ALA A 32 -7.90 4.10 0.99
N TYR A 33 -8.57 3.04 0.54
CA TYR A 33 -8.73 1.81 1.30
C TYR A 33 -7.56 0.88 0.99
N TYR A 34 -6.71 0.61 1.99
CA TYR A 34 -5.48 -0.14 1.77
C TYR A 34 -5.63 -1.63 2.05
N PHE A 35 -5.15 -2.45 1.13
CA PHE A 35 -5.12 -3.91 1.22
C PHE A 35 -3.71 -4.44 0.95
N TRP A 36 -3.28 -5.42 1.73
CA TRP A 36 -2.07 -6.19 1.48
C TRP A 36 -2.34 -7.31 0.49
N TYR A 37 -1.41 -7.50 -0.44
CA TYR A 37 -1.46 -8.62 -1.39
C TYR A 37 -1.24 -9.98 -0.71
N ASP A 38 -0.54 -9.98 0.41
CA ASP A 38 -0.07 -11.18 1.09
C ASP A 38 -0.43 -11.12 2.58
N GLU A 39 -1.02 -12.21 3.09
CA GLU A 39 -1.50 -12.31 4.47
C GLU A 39 -0.37 -12.10 5.49
N PHE A 40 0.84 -12.58 5.19
CA PHE A 40 1.99 -12.39 6.06
C PHE A 40 2.36 -10.90 6.21
N ASP A 41 2.26 -10.09 5.14
CA ASP A 41 2.46 -8.64 5.25
C ASP A 41 1.37 -7.97 6.09
N ALA A 42 0.12 -8.45 6.00
CA ALA A 42 -0.99 -7.99 6.84
C ALA A 42 -0.73 -8.25 8.33
N HIS A 43 -0.35 -9.49 8.70
CA HIS A 43 0.02 -9.81 10.07
C HIS A 43 1.20 -8.96 10.56
N ARG A 44 2.21 -8.79 9.72
CA ARG A 44 3.38 -7.99 10.08
C ARG A 44 2.99 -6.54 10.35
N TRP A 45 2.17 -5.95 9.49
CA TRP A 45 1.67 -4.59 9.67
C TRP A 45 0.85 -4.46 10.97
N GLY A 46 0.00 -5.44 11.26
CA GLY A 46 -0.76 -5.53 12.50
C GLY A 46 0.15 -5.43 13.72
N LYS A 47 1.13 -6.33 13.80
CA LYS A 47 2.11 -6.41 14.90
C LYS A 47 2.93 -5.15 15.09
N THR A 48 3.39 -4.52 13.99
CA THR A 48 4.32 -3.38 14.10
C THR A 48 3.63 -2.03 14.23
N SER A 49 2.41 -1.91 13.67
CA SER A 49 1.79 -0.61 13.40
C SER A 49 0.41 -0.42 14.03
N LYS A 50 -0.35 -1.48 14.33
CA LYS A 50 -1.73 -1.41 14.84
C LYS A 50 -1.80 -1.71 16.35
N LYS A 51 -0.92 -1.06 17.12
CA LYS A 51 -0.62 -1.43 18.52
C LYS A 51 -1.47 -0.74 19.58
N LYS A 52 -2.29 0.24 19.22
CA LYS A 52 -2.95 1.12 20.19
C LYS A 52 -3.85 0.37 21.17
N THR A 53 -4.53 -0.68 20.71
CA THR A 53 -5.44 -1.51 21.52
C THR A 53 -4.78 -2.80 22.03
N GLY A 54 -3.49 -3.02 21.71
CA GLY A 54 -2.77 -4.27 22.00
C GLY A 54 -3.14 -5.45 21.10
N ARG A 55 -4.21 -5.32 20.30
CA ARG A 55 -4.71 -6.33 19.36
C ARG A 55 -4.98 -5.70 18.00
N TYR A 56 -4.92 -6.52 16.96
CA TYR A 56 -5.25 -6.10 15.61
C TYR A 56 -6.13 -7.15 14.93
N GLU A 57 -6.88 -6.71 13.94
CA GLU A 57 -7.76 -7.51 13.12
C GLU A 57 -7.21 -7.59 11.69
N ILE A 58 -7.40 -8.73 11.06
CA ILE A 58 -7.22 -8.91 9.63
C ILE A 58 -8.56 -9.31 9.02
N TYR A 59 -8.93 -8.60 7.97
CA TYR A 59 -10.07 -8.93 7.12
C TYR A 59 -9.55 -9.39 5.77
N SER A 60 -10.21 -10.39 5.17
CA SER A 60 -9.98 -10.78 3.78
C SER A 60 -11.09 -10.22 2.90
N ALA A 61 -10.76 -9.87 1.66
CA ALA A 61 -11.74 -9.49 0.64
C ALA A 61 -11.31 -10.01 -0.74
N ASN A 62 -12.29 -10.23 -1.60
CA ASN A 62 -12.10 -10.50 -3.02
C ASN A 62 -12.11 -9.15 -3.76
N ILE A 63 -11.03 -8.86 -4.47
CA ILE A 63 -10.84 -7.59 -5.16
C ILE A 63 -10.87 -7.82 -6.67
N GLU A 64 -11.78 -7.16 -7.38
CA GLU A 64 -11.77 -7.11 -8.85
C GLU A 64 -10.66 -6.17 -9.33
N CYS A 65 -9.66 -6.74 -10.01
CA CYS A 65 -8.43 -6.05 -10.40
C CYS A 65 -8.38 -5.66 -11.88
N ASP A 66 -9.46 -5.82 -12.65
CA ASP A 66 -9.45 -5.53 -14.10
C ASP A 66 -9.09 -4.07 -14.42
N ASN A 67 -9.55 -3.11 -13.62
CA ASN A 67 -9.20 -1.68 -13.75
C ASN A 67 -8.18 -1.20 -12.70
N VAL A 68 -7.45 -2.12 -12.08
CA VAL A 68 -6.38 -1.77 -11.14
C VAL A 68 -5.09 -1.50 -11.91
N LEU A 69 -4.48 -0.34 -11.66
CA LEU A 69 -3.16 -0.01 -12.17
C LEU A 69 -2.08 -0.81 -11.41
N ASP A 70 -1.82 -2.04 -11.89
CA ASP A 70 -0.77 -2.91 -11.37
C ASP A 70 0.64 -2.45 -11.75
N THR A 71 1.26 -1.60 -10.93
CA THR A 71 2.63 -1.12 -11.17
C THR A 71 3.71 -2.14 -10.75
N VAL A 72 3.32 -3.38 -10.41
CA VAL A 72 4.21 -4.38 -9.81
C VAL A 72 4.49 -5.53 -10.76
N PHE A 73 3.47 -6.05 -11.42
CA PHE A 73 3.56 -7.19 -12.34
C PHE A 73 3.19 -6.85 -13.79
N ASN A 74 2.67 -5.66 -14.06
CA ASN A 74 2.38 -5.20 -15.41
C ASN A 74 3.38 -4.08 -15.83
N GLU A 75 4.19 -4.37 -16.85
CA GLU A 75 5.23 -3.44 -17.34
C GLU A 75 4.64 -2.16 -17.92
N GLU A 76 3.54 -2.26 -18.68
CA GLU A 76 2.89 -1.10 -19.28
C GLU A 76 2.35 -0.16 -18.20
N HIS A 77 1.67 -0.73 -17.20
CA HIS A 77 1.16 0.02 -16.06
C HIS A 77 2.29 0.67 -15.25
N TYR A 78 3.39 -0.05 -15.04
CA TYR A 78 4.58 0.48 -14.38
C TYR A 78 5.18 1.68 -15.12
N LEU A 79 5.39 1.56 -16.44
CA LEU A 79 5.94 2.64 -17.26
C LEU A 79 5.00 3.84 -17.35
N PHE A 80 3.69 3.58 -17.42
CA PHE A 80 2.67 4.63 -17.36
C PHE A 80 2.74 5.40 -16.04
N TRP A 81 2.73 4.68 -14.91
CA TRP A 81 2.78 5.28 -13.58
C TRP A 81 4.06 6.12 -13.39
N LEU A 82 5.21 5.57 -13.76
CA LEU A 82 6.49 6.27 -13.71
C LEU A 82 6.44 7.60 -14.46
N LYS A 83 5.91 7.58 -15.69
CA LYS A 83 5.75 8.79 -16.53
C LYS A 83 4.83 9.82 -15.87
N GLN A 84 3.75 9.40 -15.21
CA GLN A 84 2.86 10.34 -14.51
C GLN A 84 3.58 11.00 -13.33
N ILE A 85 4.29 10.22 -12.51
CA ILE A 85 5.06 10.74 -11.37
C ILE A 85 6.11 11.76 -11.84
N GLU A 86 6.92 11.41 -12.85
CA GLU A 86 7.96 12.31 -13.38
C GLU A 86 7.38 13.59 -13.97
N LYS A 87 6.24 13.49 -14.66
CA LYS A 87 5.53 14.64 -15.22
C LYS A 87 5.09 15.61 -14.12
N VAL A 88 4.46 15.10 -13.06
CA VAL A 88 4.01 15.93 -11.94
C VAL A 88 5.19 16.51 -11.17
N ALA A 89 6.19 15.68 -10.84
CA ALA A 89 7.35 16.13 -10.09
C ALA A 89 8.14 17.22 -10.83
N THR A 90 8.35 17.05 -12.14
CA THR A 90 9.01 18.07 -12.98
C THR A 90 8.19 19.36 -13.05
N LYS A 91 6.85 19.26 -13.10
CA LYS A 91 5.97 20.43 -13.10
C LYS A 91 6.12 21.22 -11.79
N ILE A 92 6.10 20.55 -10.64
CA ILE A 92 6.24 21.19 -9.33
C ILE A 92 7.62 21.84 -9.21
N VAL A 93 8.70 21.13 -9.55
CA VAL A 93 10.07 21.69 -9.55
C VAL A 93 10.19 22.95 -10.42
N LYS A 94 9.56 22.97 -11.60
CA LYS A 94 9.56 24.16 -12.47
C LYS A 94 8.80 25.34 -11.87
N GLN A 95 7.80 25.08 -11.04
CA GLN A 95 6.95 26.12 -10.44
C GLN A 95 7.50 26.64 -9.11
N THR A 96 8.12 25.78 -8.29
CA THR A 96 8.55 26.11 -6.93
C THR A 96 10.06 26.20 -6.77
N GLY A 97 10.84 25.58 -7.68
CA GLY A 97 12.29 25.41 -7.52
C GLY A 97 12.68 24.26 -6.60
N GLU A 98 11.72 23.55 -6.00
CA GLU A 98 11.95 22.47 -5.03
C GLU A 98 11.35 21.13 -5.47
N LYS A 99 11.92 20.03 -4.97
CA LYS A 99 11.36 18.70 -5.21
C LYS A 99 10.06 18.54 -4.40
N PRO A 100 9.00 17.96 -4.97
CA PRO A 100 7.79 17.74 -4.22
C PRO A 100 7.97 16.66 -3.16
N THR A 101 7.21 16.82 -2.09
CA THR A 101 6.93 15.82 -1.07
C THR A 101 5.94 14.77 -1.60
N LEU A 102 5.84 13.64 -0.88
CA LEU A 102 4.83 12.61 -1.16
C LEU A 102 3.42 13.20 -1.12
N LYS A 103 3.13 14.04 -0.12
CA LYS A 103 1.83 14.67 0.04
C LYS A 103 1.47 15.55 -1.17
N GLU A 104 2.39 16.39 -1.65
CA GLU A 104 2.13 17.25 -2.80
C GLU A 104 1.88 16.46 -4.09
N ILE A 105 2.55 15.32 -4.29
CA ILE A 105 2.26 14.42 -5.41
C ILE A 105 0.85 13.83 -5.28
N ASN A 106 0.49 13.32 -4.10
CA ASN A 106 -0.81 12.71 -3.86
C ASN A 106 -1.95 13.73 -3.95
N ASP A 107 -1.79 14.92 -3.37
CA ASP A 107 -2.73 16.03 -3.49
C ASP A 107 -2.91 16.42 -4.96
N TYR A 108 -1.81 16.50 -5.73
CA TYR A 108 -1.90 16.80 -7.16
C TYR A 108 -2.73 15.76 -7.90
N PHE A 109 -2.50 14.46 -7.67
CA PHE A 109 -3.28 13.44 -8.34
C PHE A 109 -4.73 13.45 -7.86
N LYS A 110 -5.00 13.57 -6.56
CA LYS A 110 -6.36 13.72 -6.01
C LYS A 110 -7.13 14.84 -6.71
N ASP A 111 -6.50 15.99 -6.94
CA ASP A 111 -7.16 17.16 -7.52
C ASP A 111 -7.24 17.15 -9.06
N ARG A 112 -6.37 16.40 -9.75
CA ARG A 112 -6.13 16.57 -11.20
C ARG A 112 -6.13 15.29 -12.01
N ALA A 113 -6.04 14.12 -11.40
CA ALA A 113 -6.10 12.86 -12.12
C ALA A 113 -7.55 12.50 -12.45
N THR A 114 -7.75 11.85 -13.59
CA THR A 114 -9.01 11.21 -13.97
C THR A 114 -9.08 9.85 -13.28
N TRP A 115 -9.37 9.86 -11.98
CA TRP A 115 -9.50 8.65 -11.18
C TRP A 115 -10.66 7.75 -11.61
N ASP A 116 -11.63 8.30 -12.33
CA ASP A 116 -12.78 7.57 -12.89
C ASP A 116 -12.37 6.42 -13.84
N GLU A 117 -11.10 6.38 -14.27
CA GLU A 117 -10.54 5.34 -15.14
C GLU A 117 -9.78 4.24 -14.37
N VAL A 118 -9.54 4.39 -13.07
CA VAL A 118 -8.72 3.47 -12.26
C VAL A 118 -9.34 3.23 -10.89
N ASP A 119 -9.77 1.98 -10.63
CA ASP A 119 -10.42 1.61 -9.37
C ASP A 119 -9.42 1.47 -8.20
N GLY A 120 -8.13 1.31 -8.50
CA GLY A 120 -7.06 1.25 -7.52
C GLY A 120 -5.66 1.20 -8.13
N ILE A 121 -4.64 1.48 -7.31
CA ILE A 121 -3.23 1.38 -7.71
C ILE A 121 -2.53 0.34 -6.82
N MET A 122 -1.94 -0.68 -7.44
CA MET A 122 -1.12 -1.68 -6.75
C MET A 122 0.35 -1.28 -6.83
N PHE A 123 1.02 -1.20 -5.69
CA PHE A 123 2.39 -0.69 -5.58
C PHE A 123 3.27 -1.56 -4.68
N GLN A 124 4.58 -1.54 -4.96
CA GLN A 124 5.58 -2.23 -4.15
C GLN A 124 6.01 -1.33 -2.98
N ASP A 125 5.60 -1.71 -1.78
CA ASP A 125 6.03 -1.08 -0.54
C ASP A 125 7.43 -1.60 -0.12
N LEU A 126 8.36 -0.68 0.12
CA LEU A 126 9.75 -0.99 0.42
C LEU A 126 10.00 -1.08 1.94
N PRO A 127 10.31 -2.28 2.48
CA PRO A 127 10.55 -2.44 3.91
C PRO A 127 11.88 -1.82 4.34
N SER A 128 11.88 -1.13 5.48
CA SER A 128 13.08 -0.60 6.14
C SER A 128 13.75 -1.60 7.09
N ASN A 129 13.01 -2.61 7.56
CA ASN A 129 13.50 -3.70 8.41
C ASN A 129 13.42 -5.02 7.65
N PHE A 130 14.51 -5.80 7.62
CA PHE A 130 14.67 -7.04 6.84
C PHE A 130 14.66 -8.33 7.68
N ASN A 131 14.37 -8.26 8.98
CA ASN A 131 14.42 -9.43 9.89
C ASN A 131 13.42 -10.54 9.53
N PHE A 132 12.42 -10.21 8.72
CA PHE A 132 11.38 -11.11 8.25
C PHE A 132 11.81 -11.95 7.03
N LEU A 133 12.96 -11.64 6.42
CA LEU A 133 13.49 -12.40 5.29
C LEU A 133 14.22 -13.65 5.80
N LEU A 134 14.09 -14.75 5.05
CA LEU A 134 14.80 -15.99 5.37
C LEU A 134 16.30 -15.91 5.10
N VAL A 135 16.71 -15.02 4.19
CA VAL A 135 18.12 -14.82 3.83
C VAL A 135 18.70 -13.70 4.69
N LYS A 136 19.71 -14.04 5.51
CA LYS A 136 20.40 -13.06 6.36
C LYS A 136 21.11 -11.99 5.51
N PRO A 137 21.10 -10.72 5.94
CA PRO A 137 21.86 -9.68 5.27
C PRO A 137 23.37 -9.91 5.43
N ILE A 138 24.14 -9.49 4.43
CA ILE A 138 25.59 -9.35 4.57
C ILE A 138 25.85 -8.08 5.39
N GLU A 139 26.67 -8.20 6.43
CA GLU A 139 27.11 -7.07 7.27
C GLU A 139 28.52 -6.64 6.87
N TYR A 140 28.69 -5.36 6.54
CA TYR A 140 29.98 -4.77 6.20
C TYR A 140 30.61 -4.10 7.43
N ARG A 141 31.93 -3.84 7.38
CA ARG A 141 32.73 -3.27 8.49
C ARG A 141 32.23 -1.92 9.05
N ASN A 142 31.39 -1.20 8.31
CA ASN A 142 30.81 0.08 8.70
C ASN A 142 29.35 -0.03 9.19
N ASN A 143 28.93 -1.21 9.70
CA ASN A 143 27.55 -1.53 10.08
C ASN A 143 26.52 -1.39 8.95
N LYS A 144 26.96 -1.23 7.69
CA LYS A 144 26.06 -1.26 6.54
C LYS A 144 25.58 -2.69 6.36
N LYS A 145 24.26 -2.88 6.35
CA LYS A 145 23.63 -4.16 6.05
C LYS A 145 23.13 -4.15 4.61
N ARG A 146 23.38 -5.23 3.87
CA ARG A 146 22.82 -5.44 2.53
C ARG A 146 21.96 -6.69 2.55
N ALA A 147 20.65 -6.50 2.48
CA ALA A 147 19.67 -7.59 2.41
C ALA A 147 19.40 -7.99 0.94
N PHE A 148 19.13 -9.27 0.71
CA PHE A 148 18.60 -9.75 -0.56
C PHE A 148 17.06 -9.73 -0.52
N ILE A 149 16.45 -8.71 -1.11
CA ILE A 149 14.99 -8.53 -1.14
C ILE A 149 14.42 -9.39 -2.29
N TYR A 150 14.22 -10.68 -2.05
CA TYR A 150 13.68 -11.63 -3.04
C TYR A 150 12.15 -11.65 -3.11
N ARG A 151 11.48 -11.03 -2.13
CA ARG A 151 10.03 -10.93 -2.02
C ARG A 151 9.63 -9.47 -2.16
N LYS A 152 8.63 -9.20 -2.99
CA LYS A 152 7.96 -7.90 -3.03
C LYS A 152 6.93 -7.85 -1.90
N ARG A 153 6.94 -6.77 -1.13
CA ARG A 153 5.83 -6.41 -0.24
C ARG A 153 4.91 -5.50 -1.03
N ILE A 154 3.65 -5.88 -1.18
CA ILE A 154 2.74 -5.28 -2.16
C ILE A 154 1.48 -4.84 -1.44
N GLN A 155 1.06 -3.61 -1.75
CA GLN A 155 -0.16 -3.02 -1.22
C GLN A 155 -0.99 -2.49 -2.39
N LEU A 156 -2.31 -2.58 -2.25
CA LEU A 156 -3.29 -1.95 -3.14
C LEU A 156 -3.93 -0.78 -2.40
N ALA A 157 -3.91 0.39 -3.01
CA ALA A 157 -4.77 1.51 -2.64
C ALA A 157 -6.03 1.42 -3.51
N VAL A 158 -7.16 1.08 -2.90
CA VAL A 158 -8.48 1.03 -3.56
C VAL A 158 -9.15 2.39 -3.41
N TYR A 159 -9.62 2.95 -4.53
CA TYR A 159 -10.35 4.22 -4.60
C TYR A 159 -11.85 4.02 -4.84
N ASN A 160 -12.23 2.93 -5.51
CA ASN A 160 -13.62 2.54 -5.71
C ASN A 160 -13.98 1.32 -4.85
N LEU A 161 -14.93 1.44 -3.92
CA LEU A 161 -15.33 0.29 -3.09
C LEU A 161 -16.15 -0.76 -3.85
N GLU A 162 -16.69 -0.44 -5.03
CA GLU A 162 -17.46 -1.41 -5.83
C GLU A 162 -16.62 -2.61 -6.30
N ILE A 163 -15.29 -2.50 -6.30
CA ILE A 163 -14.40 -3.62 -6.61
C ILE A 163 -14.08 -4.51 -5.40
N VAL A 164 -14.63 -4.21 -4.21
CA VAL A 164 -14.39 -4.93 -2.95
C VAL A 164 -15.59 -5.81 -2.61
N ASP A 165 -15.44 -7.11 -2.81
CA ASP A 165 -16.46 -8.10 -2.49
C ASP A 165 -16.04 -9.01 -1.32
N ASN A 166 -17.02 -9.58 -0.62
CA ASN A 166 -16.80 -10.57 0.45
C ASN A 166 -15.80 -10.10 1.53
N PHE A 167 -15.92 -8.86 1.98
CA PHE A 167 -15.14 -8.33 3.10
C PHE A 167 -15.56 -9.01 4.40
N VAL A 168 -14.69 -9.85 4.97
CA VAL A 168 -14.99 -10.67 6.15
C VAL A 168 -13.82 -10.69 7.13
N LEU A 169 -14.12 -10.71 8.43
CA LEU A 169 -13.11 -10.88 9.46
C LEU A 169 -12.45 -12.26 9.34
N LEU A 170 -11.12 -12.27 9.20
CA LEU A 170 -10.33 -13.48 9.09
C LEU A 170 -9.75 -13.89 10.45
N THR A 171 -9.13 -12.96 11.17
CA THR A 171 -8.52 -13.25 12.49
C THR A 171 -8.37 -12.00 13.35
N ILE A 172 -8.27 -12.21 14.67
CA ILE A 172 -7.92 -11.21 15.67
C ILE A 172 -6.70 -11.70 16.46
N GLU A 173 -5.61 -10.94 16.41
CA GLU A 173 -4.31 -11.33 16.96
C GLU A 173 -3.79 -10.30 17.97
N ASN A 174 -2.86 -10.72 18.82
CA ASN A 174 -2.10 -9.79 19.67
C ASN A 174 -0.93 -9.17 18.86
N CYS A 175 -0.57 -7.93 19.20
CA CYS A 175 0.51 -7.20 18.55
C CYS A 175 1.92 -7.74 18.87
#